data_AF-A0A1D9H2S5-F1
#
_entry.id   AF-A0A1D9H2S5-F1
#
_cell.length_a   1.000
_cell.length_b   1.000
_cell.length_c   1.000
_cell.angle_alpha   90.00
_cell.angle_beta   90.00
_cell.angle_gamma   90.00
#
_symmetry.space_group_name_H-M   'P 1'
#
loop_
_entity.id
_entity.type
_entity.pdbx_description
1 polymer ?
#
loop_
_entity_poly.entity_id
_entity_poly.type
_entity_poly.pdbx_seq_one_letter_code
_entity_poly.pdbx_strand_id
1 'polypeptide(L)'
;MVARHRRGVARARAYLLGALALAAALAPAAGHGAPTAPTGPIVRVALLADQPQWPAAEAAVGRLLASLGEQRLDFVVHAGGIKGDTESCGDHVLDARERLLDASPLPLVYVPGEAEWAECQRAASGSFDPLERLNRLRELFYASDASLGQRTIPLMRQSDQATFRSFRENVRWRAGPVMMVGMNLPGDNNHYLAEGGRNGEFEDRREANHQWLARAFFLAQQQNLAGLVLVVHGDPQFGNGWEHRGRPTLLDAFVSRHKRDGFLEFKRQLRELTARFRGQVLLIHASLKGFGIDTPLRDANGKTLRNFKRITLPTGASGQWAELRITPASPELFSVSVKDAPGGTGEDGD
;
A
#
# COMPACT_ATOMS: atom_id res chain seq x y z
N MET A 1 20.68 -3.82 93.81
CA MET A 1 21.25 -5.13 94.18
C MET A 1 22.47 -5.39 93.31
N VAL A 2 23.62 -5.50 93.95
CA VAL A 2 24.89 -6.14 93.54
C VAL A 2 25.53 -5.74 92.18
N ALA A 3 26.71 -5.16 92.34
CA ALA A 3 27.72 -4.83 91.33
C ALA A 3 28.64 -6.02 90.98
N ARG A 4 29.55 -5.76 90.01
CA ARG A 4 30.80 -6.46 89.59
C ARG A 4 30.63 -7.29 88.31
N HIS A 5 31.54 -7.28 87.33
CA HIS A 5 33.00 -7.19 87.37
C HIS A 5 33.67 -6.57 86.13
N ARG A 6 34.94 -6.18 86.33
CA ARG A 6 35.92 -5.56 85.43
C ARG A 6 36.47 -6.49 84.35
N ARG A 7 37.02 -5.90 83.27
CA ARG A 7 38.35 -6.11 82.59
C ARG A 7 38.22 -5.54 81.16
N GLY A 8 39.13 -4.83 80.51
CA GLY A 8 40.49 -4.40 80.77
C GLY A 8 41.12 -4.00 79.42
N VAL A 9 41.62 -2.75 79.31
CA VAL A 9 42.83 -2.29 78.59
C VAL A 9 43.10 -2.81 77.15
N ALA A 10 43.15 -1.88 76.18
CA ALA A 10 44.39 -1.54 75.45
C ALA A 10 44.18 -0.41 74.44
N ARG A 11 45.13 0.55 74.44
CA ARG A 11 45.28 1.68 73.52
C ARG A 11 45.97 1.22 72.22
N ALA A 12 45.67 1.84 71.09
CA ALA A 12 46.68 2.41 70.18
C ALA A 12 46.04 3.17 69.01
N ARG A 13 46.58 4.36 68.74
CA ARG A 13 46.27 5.24 67.60
C ARG A 13 46.79 4.61 66.30
N ALA A 14 46.04 4.76 65.20
CA ALA A 14 46.61 4.66 63.85
C ALA A 14 45.92 5.66 62.92
N TYR A 15 46.75 6.51 62.32
CA TYR A 15 46.42 7.50 61.31
C TYR A 15 45.89 6.81 60.04
N LEU A 16 44.70 7.17 59.57
CA LEU A 16 44.21 6.77 58.25
C LEU A 16 44.31 7.96 57.30
N LEU A 17 45.42 7.97 56.56
CA LEU A 17 45.59 8.71 55.32
C LEU A 17 44.54 8.21 54.31
N GLY A 18 43.66 9.11 53.87
CA GLY A 18 42.69 8.84 52.82
C GLY A 18 43.37 8.69 51.46
N ALA A 19 43.29 7.51 50.86
CA ALA A 19 43.58 7.29 49.46
C ALA A 19 42.25 7.25 48.68
N LEU A 20 42.01 8.27 47.85
CA LEU A 20 40.95 8.22 46.83
C LEU A 20 41.32 7.18 45.78
N ALA A 21 40.58 6.08 45.71
CA ALA A 21 40.60 5.17 44.57
C ALA A 21 39.60 5.68 43.51
N LEU A 22 40.14 6.18 42.40
CA LEU A 22 39.36 6.53 41.21
C LEU A 22 39.01 5.23 40.46
N ALA A 23 37.81 4.70 40.67
CA ALA A 23 37.30 3.56 39.89
C ALA A 23 36.79 4.07 38.53
N ALA A 24 37.61 3.89 37.48
CA ALA A 24 37.17 4.07 36.10
C ALA A 24 36.20 2.94 35.72
N ALA A 25 34.91 3.26 35.68
CA ALA A 25 33.88 2.36 35.19
C ALA A 25 33.99 2.23 33.65
N LEU A 26 34.55 1.12 33.18
CA LEU A 26 34.46 0.69 31.79
C LEU A 26 33.02 0.25 31.51
N ALA A 27 32.23 1.14 30.90
CA ALA A 27 30.95 0.76 30.32
C ALA A 27 31.21 -0.13 29.09
N PRO A 28 30.55 -1.30 28.96
CA PRO A 28 30.67 -2.10 27.75
C PRO A 28 30.05 -1.32 26.58
N ALA A 29 30.87 -1.07 25.57
CA ALA A 29 30.39 -0.55 24.30
C ALA A 29 29.39 -1.56 23.71
N ALA A 30 28.12 -1.19 23.67
CA ALA A 30 27.12 -1.91 22.90
C ALA A 30 27.54 -1.87 21.42
N GLY A 31 28.15 -2.96 20.96
CA GLY A 31 28.47 -3.16 19.56
C GLY A 31 27.19 -3.03 18.75
N HIS A 32 27.09 -1.97 17.95
CA HIS A 32 26.06 -1.85 16.93
C HIS A 32 26.40 -2.90 15.87
N GLY A 33 25.86 -4.11 16.02
CA GLY A 33 25.94 -5.14 15.00
C GLY A 33 25.48 -4.53 13.67
N ALA A 34 26.30 -4.70 12.62
CA ALA A 34 25.93 -4.26 11.29
C ALA A 34 24.55 -4.84 10.94
N PRO A 35 23.62 -4.03 10.38
CA PRO A 35 22.29 -4.52 10.03
C PRO A 35 22.44 -5.71 9.09
N THR A 36 21.99 -6.88 9.55
CA THR A 36 22.02 -8.10 8.76
C THR A 36 21.10 -7.90 7.56
N ALA A 37 21.60 -8.17 6.36
CA ALA A 37 20.77 -8.04 5.16
C ALA A 37 19.53 -8.95 5.30
N PRO A 38 18.32 -8.45 4.98
CA PRO A 38 17.12 -9.27 5.09
C PRO A 38 17.22 -10.48 4.16
N THR A 39 17.15 -11.68 4.74
CA THR A 39 17.22 -12.97 4.05
C THR A 39 15.83 -13.56 3.81
N GLY A 40 15.68 -14.38 2.76
CA GLY A 40 14.41 -15.05 2.44
C GLY A 40 14.34 -15.51 0.98
N PRO A 41 13.31 -16.30 0.61
CA PRO A 41 13.07 -16.65 -0.78
C PRO A 41 12.68 -15.42 -1.61
N ILE A 42 12.93 -15.49 -2.92
CA ILE A 42 12.37 -14.53 -3.88
C ILE A 42 10.86 -14.69 -3.89
N VAL A 43 10.13 -13.57 -3.83
CA VAL A 43 8.68 -13.54 -4.00
C VAL A 43 8.36 -13.00 -5.39
N ARG A 44 7.47 -13.68 -6.13
CA ARG A 44 7.04 -13.33 -7.49
C ARG A 44 5.54 -13.10 -7.51
N VAL A 45 5.14 -11.91 -7.93
CA VAL A 45 3.76 -11.43 -7.86
C VAL A 45 3.30 -11.07 -9.26
N ALA A 46 2.13 -11.55 -9.67
CA ALA A 46 1.46 -11.05 -10.87
C ALA A 46 0.63 -9.82 -10.52
N LEU A 47 0.79 -8.75 -11.28
CA LEU A 47 0.09 -7.48 -11.13
C LEU A 47 -0.82 -7.26 -12.34
N LEU A 48 -2.10 -7.02 -12.08
CA LEU A 48 -3.13 -6.72 -13.07
C LEU A 48 -3.87 -5.44 -12.69
N ALA A 49 -4.41 -4.74 -13.67
CA ALA A 49 -5.36 -3.65 -13.51
C ALA A 49 -6.19 -3.53 -14.79
N ASP A 50 -7.39 -2.96 -14.68
CA ASP A 50 -8.28 -2.70 -15.82
C ASP A 50 -8.59 -3.96 -16.67
N GLN A 51 -8.65 -5.15 -16.03
CA GLN A 51 -8.89 -6.43 -16.70
C GLN A 51 -9.75 -7.42 -15.88
N PRO A 52 -10.99 -7.74 -16.29
CA PRO A 52 -11.58 -7.40 -17.57
C PRO A 52 -12.17 -5.98 -17.55
N GLN A 53 -11.84 -5.16 -18.53
CA GLN A 53 -12.52 -3.88 -18.69
C GLN A 53 -13.94 -4.06 -19.26
N TRP A 54 -14.26 -5.14 -19.95
CA TRP A 54 -15.57 -5.35 -20.58
C TRP A 54 -15.94 -6.84 -20.59
N PRO A 55 -17.22 -7.21 -20.82
CA PRO A 55 -17.64 -8.61 -20.87
C PRO A 55 -16.85 -9.46 -21.88
N ALA A 56 -16.48 -8.87 -23.02
CA ALA A 56 -15.68 -9.55 -24.05
C ALA A 56 -14.29 -9.99 -23.55
N ALA A 57 -13.73 -9.32 -22.54
CA ALA A 57 -12.41 -9.64 -21.98
C ALA A 57 -12.47 -10.74 -20.90
N GLU A 58 -13.64 -11.10 -20.37
CA GLU A 58 -13.76 -12.06 -19.25
C GLU A 58 -13.11 -13.41 -19.56
N ALA A 59 -13.38 -13.96 -20.74
CA ALA A 59 -12.83 -15.25 -21.14
C ALA A 59 -11.29 -15.19 -21.29
N ALA A 60 -10.75 -14.07 -21.76
CA ALA A 60 -9.32 -13.86 -21.88
C ALA A 60 -8.66 -13.75 -20.49
N VAL A 61 -9.29 -13.01 -19.56
CA VAL A 61 -8.81 -12.91 -18.17
C VAL A 61 -8.87 -14.25 -17.45
N GLY A 62 -9.92 -15.05 -17.66
CA GLY A 62 -10.00 -16.40 -17.11
C GLY A 62 -8.85 -17.30 -17.57
N ARG A 63 -8.51 -17.25 -18.88
CA ARG A 63 -7.32 -17.95 -19.41
C ARG A 63 -6.01 -17.41 -18.86
N LEU A 64 -5.90 -16.09 -18.70
CA LEU A 64 -4.73 -15.47 -18.07
C LEU A 64 -4.55 -16.00 -16.64
N LEU A 65 -5.57 -15.93 -15.79
CA LEU A 65 -5.52 -16.43 -14.40
C LEU A 65 -5.14 -17.92 -14.35
N ALA A 66 -5.71 -18.75 -15.24
CA ALA A 66 -5.33 -20.15 -15.35
C ALA A 66 -3.83 -20.31 -15.69
N SER A 67 -3.33 -19.56 -16.67
CA SER A 67 -1.91 -19.61 -17.06
C SER A 67 -0.95 -19.12 -15.97
N LEU A 68 -1.38 -18.19 -15.10
CA LEU A 68 -0.59 -17.75 -13.95
C LEU A 68 -0.40 -18.89 -12.94
N GLY A 69 -1.39 -19.77 -12.80
CA GLY A 69 -1.30 -20.96 -11.94
C GLY A 69 -0.21 -21.97 -12.36
N GLU A 70 0.19 -21.94 -13.62
CA GLU A 70 1.27 -22.79 -14.18
C GLU A 70 2.65 -22.15 -14.00
N GLN A 71 2.70 -20.88 -13.62
CA GLN A 71 3.93 -20.15 -13.37
C GLN A 71 4.37 -20.27 -11.91
N ARG A 72 5.66 -20.03 -11.65
CA ARG A 72 6.20 -19.94 -10.29
C ARG A 72 5.88 -18.58 -9.65
N LEU A 73 4.61 -18.33 -9.38
CA LEU A 73 4.11 -17.10 -8.74
C LEU A 73 3.57 -17.43 -7.35
N ASP A 74 3.77 -16.52 -6.41
CA ASP A 74 3.30 -16.68 -5.03
C ASP A 74 1.84 -16.23 -4.87
N PHE A 75 1.46 -15.13 -5.53
CA PHE A 75 0.10 -14.58 -5.51
C PHE A 75 -0.10 -13.57 -6.65
N VAL A 76 -1.36 -13.16 -6.81
CA VAL A 76 -1.84 -12.16 -7.76
C VAL A 76 -2.33 -10.94 -7.00
N VAL A 77 -2.05 -9.75 -7.52
CA VAL A 77 -2.69 -8.50 -7.09
C VAL A 77 -3.42 -7.88 -8.26
N HIS A 78 -4.70 -7.63 -8.08
CA HIS A 78 -5.54 -6.92 -9.04
C HIS A 78 -5.85 -5.52 -8.51
N ALA A 79 -5.28 -4.49 -9.15
CA ALA A 79 -5.37 -3.10 -8.73
C ALA A 79 -6.58 -2.38 -9.34
N GLY A 80 -7.77 -2.99 -9.26
CA GLY A 80 -9.06 -2.41 -9.69
C GLY A 80 -9.32 -2.43 -11.20
N GLY A 81 -10.47 -1.90 -11.63
CA GLY A 81 -10.81 -1.81 -13.06
C GLY A 81 -11.39 -3.11 -13.62
N ILE A 82 -12.26 -3.76 -12.86
CA ILE A 82 -12.91 -5.02 -13.26
C ILE A 82 -14.17 -4.78 -14.10
N LYS A 83 -14.44 -3.54 -14.51
CA LYS A 83 -15.46 -3.24 -15.51
C LYS A 83 -15.18 -1.93 -16.23
N GLY A 84 -15.97 -1.67 -17.25
CA GLY A 84 -15.78 -0.51 -18.11
C GLY A 84 -16.49 0.71 -17.57
N ASP A 85 -16.11 1.88 -18.07
CA ASP A 85 -16.71 3.16 -17.69
C ASP A 85 -18.16 3.33 -18.20
N THR A 86 -18.53 2.60 -19.26
CA THR A 86 -19.89 2.51 -19.81
C THR A 86 -20.61 1.19 -19.50
N GLU A 87 -20.01 0.34 -18.66
CA GLU A 87 -20.64 -0.90 -18.20
C GLU A 87 -21.43 -0.64 -16.91
N SER A 88 -22.59 -1.29 -16.81
CA SER A 88 -23.47 -1.21 -15.64
C SER A 88 -22.76 -1.62 -14.35
N CYS A 89 -23.03 -0.92 -13.25
CA CYS A 89 -22.64 -1.35 -11.90
C CYS A 89 -23.64 -2.32 -11.25
N GLY A 90 -24.53 -2.93 -12.03
CA GLY A 90 -25.53 -3.87 -11.52
C GLY A 90 -24.91 -5.13 -10.92
N ASP A 91 -25.61 -5.74 -9.97
CA ASP A 91 -25.09 -6.86 -9.17
C ASP A 91 -24.60 -8.03 -10.03
N HIS A 92 -25.31 -8.34 -11.12
CA HIS A 92 -24.91 -9.41 -12.04
C HIS A 92 -23.49 -9.23 -12.63
N VAL A 93 -23.06 -7.99 -12.89
CA VAL A 93 -21.71 -7.68 -13.37
C VAL A 93 -20.71 -7.93 -12.24
N LEU A 94 -20.92 -7.30 -11.08
CA LEU A 94 -20.00 -7.42 -9.95
C LEU A 94 -19.87 -8.87 -9.45
N ASP A 95 -20.97 -9.62 -9.40
CA ASP A 95 -21.00 -11.03 -9.05
C ASP A 95 -20.25 -11.89 -10.08
N ALA A 96 -20.34 -11.57 -11.37
CA ALA A 96 -19.58 -12.28 -12.40
C ALA A 96 -18.07 -11.99 -12.29
N ARG A 97 -17.69 -10.75 -11.98
CA ARG A 97 -16.28 -10.37 -11.77
C ARG A 97 -15.69 -10.98 -10.52
N GLU A 98 -16.47 -11.05 -9.43
CA GLU A 98 -16.06 -11.74 -8.22
C GLU A 98 -15.76 -13.22 -8.51
N ARG A 99 -16.70 -13.95 -9.14
CA ARG A 99 -16.49 -15.35 -9.51
C ARG A 99 -15.29 -15.56 -10.42
N LEU A 100 -15.07 -14.65 -11.37
CA LEU A 100 -13.92 -14.71 -12.27
C LEU A 100 -12.59 -14.58 -11.51
N LEU A 101 -12.49 -13.62 -10.59
CA LEU A 101 -11.28 -13.40 -9.81
C LEU A 101 -11.08 -14.49 -8.74
N ASP A 102 -12.15 -14.97 -8.10
CA ASP A 102 -12.10 -16.05 -7.11
C ASP A 102 -11.76 -17.42 -7.72
N ALA A 103 -12.00 -17.60 -9.03
CA ALA A 103 -11.56 -18.79 -9.75
C ALA A 103 -10.02 -18.88 -9.93
N SER A 104 -9.25 -17.84 -9.56
CA SER A 104 -7.79 -17.83 -9.65
C SER A 104 -7.15 -19.05 -8.96
N PRO A 105 -6.25 -19.82 -9.64
CA PRO A 105 -5.50 -20.92 -9.00
C PRO A 105 -4.48 -20.46 -7.95
N LEU A 106 -4.10 -19.19 -7.99
CA LEU A 106 -3.22 -18.52 -7.02
C LEU A 106 -4.06 -17.69 -6.03
N PRO A 107 -3.54 -17.38 -4.82
CA PRO A 107 -4.12 -16.34 -3.98
C PRO A 107 -4.21 -15.02 -4.74
N LEU A 108 -5.38 -14.37 -4.70
CA LEU A 108 -5.63 -13.11 -5.39
C LEU A 108 -6.10 -12.04 -4.41
N VAL A 109 -5.35 -10.94 -4.35
CA VAL A 109 -5.73 -9.75 -3.57
C VAL A 109 -6.26 -8.68 -4.52
N TYR A 110 -7.52 -8.30 -4.34
CA TYR A 110 -8.19 -7.26 -5.12
C TYR A 110 -8.23 -5.94 -4.33
N VAL A 111 -7.82 -4.84 -4.99
CA VAL A 111 -7.93 -3.46 -4.51
C VAL A 111 -8.91 -2.73 -5.44
N PRO A 112 -9.92 -1.99 -4.93
CA PRO A 112 -10.96 -1.46 -5.79
C PRO A 112 -10.49 -0.26 -6.63
N GLY A 113 -11.04 -0.12 -7.84
CA GLY A 113 -10.88 1.05 -8.70
C GLY A 113 -12.13 1.94 -8.70
N GLU A 114 -12.08 3.07 -9.40
CA GLU A 114 -13.20 4.00 -9.50
C GLU A 114 -14.38 3.44 -10.29
N ALA A 115 -14.11 2.65 -11.33
CA ALA A 115 -15.12 2.21 -12.28
C ALA A 115 -16.22 1.39 -11.57
N GLU A 116 -15.84 0.53 -10.63
CA GLU A 116 -16.75 -0.40 -9.94
C GLU A 116 -17.67 0.22 -8.91
N TRP A 117 -17.39 1.45 -8.45
CA TRP A 117 -18.22 2.09 -7.41
C TRP A 117 -18.29 3.62 -7.53
N ALA A 118 -17.16 4.33 -7.61
CA ALA A 118 -17.13 5.80 -7.59
C ALA A 118 -17.80 6.42 -8.83
N GLU A 119 -17.63 5.78 -9.98
CA GLU A 119 -18.16 6.24 -11.26
C GLU A 119 -19.60 5.77 -11.52
N CYS A 120 -20.16 4.92 -10.65
CA CYS A 120 -21.45 4.28 -10.86
C CYS A 120 -22.65 5.22 -10.93
N GLN A 121 -22.49 6.44 -10.40
CA GLN A 121 -23.48 7.51 -10.53
C GLN A 121 -23.67 8.00 -11.97
N ARG A 122 -22.73 7.71 -12.88
CA ARG A 122 -22.87 8.05 -14.30
C ARG A 122 -24.05 7.31 -14.91
N ALA A 123 -24.78 7.99 -15.80
CA ALA A 123 -25.90 7.41 -16.53
C ALA A 123 -25.49 6.15 -17.33
N ALA A 124 -24.30 6.18 -17.94
CA ALA A 124 -23.75 5.03 -18.68
C ALA A 124 -23.49 3.82 -17.78
N SER A 125 -23.25 4.02 -16.48
CA SER A 125 -23.01 2.95 -15.50
C SER A 125 -24.26 2.55 -14.71
N GLY A 126 -25.42 3.13 -15.04
CA GLY A 126 -26.72 2.80 -14.45
C GLY A 126 -27.20 3.72 -13.31
N SER A 127 -26.52 4.84 -13.06
CA SER A 127 -26.92 5.84 -12.05
C SER A 127 -27.11 5.28 -10.62
N PHE A 128 -26.28 4.32 -10.24
CA PHE A 128 -26.28 3.78 -8.88
C PHE A 128 -25.67 4.77 -7.89
N ASP A 129 -26.04 4.63 -6.61
CA ASP A 129 -25.37 5.35 -5.53
C ASP A 129 -23.95 4.77 -5.31
N PRO A 130 -22.88 5.59 -5.37
CA PRO A 130 -21.51 5.09 -5.23
C PRO A 130 -21.21 4.41 -3.89
N LEU A 131 -21.80 4.86 -2.79
CA LEU A 131 -21.57 4.28 -1.46
C LEU A 131 -22.24 2.93 -1.32
N GLU A 132 -23.44 2.81 -1.87
CA GLU A 132 -24.16 1.54 -1.93
C GLU A 132 -23.36 0.52 -2.78
N ARG A 133 -22.82 0.92 -3.94
CA ARG A 133 -21.93 0.07 -4.75
C ARG A 133 -20.62 -0.29 -4.03
N LEU A 134 -20.00 0.65 -3.29
CA LEU A 134 -18.81 0.37 -2.49
C LEU A 134 -19.10 -0.65 -1.37
N ASN A 135 -20.28 -0.57 -0.75
CA ASN A 135 -20.72 -1.56 0.23
C ASN A 135 -20.94 -2.94 -0.42
N ARG A 136 -21.51 -2.97 -1.64
CA ARG A 136 -21.62 -4.23 -2.40
C ARG A 136 -20.26 -4.86 -2.69
N LEU A 137 -19.24 -4.07 -3.06
CA LEU A 137 -17.88 -4.59 -3.21
C LEU A 137 -17.32 -5.16 -1.90
N ARG A 138 -17.63 -4.54 -0.75
CA ARG A 138 -17.21 -5.06 0.57
C ARG A 138 -17.84 -6.38 0.93
N GLU A 139 -19.11 -6.58 0.57
CA GLU A 139 -19.80 -7.86 0.75
C GLU A 139 -19.22 -8.96 -0.13
N LEU A 140 -18.89 -8.64 -1.39
CA LEU A 140 -18.42 -9.61 -2.36
C LEU A 140 -16.94 -9.95 -2.19
N PHE A 141 -16.08 -8.94 -2.24
CA PHE A 141 -14.62 -9.14 -2.34
C PHE A 141 -13.92 -9.17 -0.98
N TYR A 142 -14.57 -8.63 0.07
CA TYR A 142 -13.93 -8.39 1.38
C TYR A 142 -14.66 -9.06 2.56
N ALA A 143 -15.46 -10.09 2.27
CA ALA A 143 -16.28 -10.80 3.26
C ALA A 143 -15.48 -11.42 4.42
N SER A 144 -14.24 -11.83 4.16
CA SER A 144 -13.38 -12.51 5.14
C SER A 144 -11.97 -11.89 5.19
N ASP A 145 -11.18 -12.30 6.18
CA ASP A 145 -9.79 -11.87 6.34
C ASP A 145 -8.81 -12.79 5.56
N ALA A 146 -9.31 -13.42 4.49
CA ALA A 146 -8.53 -14.18 3.51
C ALA A 146 -8.59 -13.50 2.13
N SER A 147 -7.62 -13.79 1.27
CA SER A 147 -7.64 -13.41 -0.14
C SER A 147 -8.69 -14.20 -0.92
N LEU A 148 -9.02 -13.73 -2.13
CA LEU A 148 -9.73 -14.54 -3.12
C LEU A 148 -8.80 -15.65 -3.66
N GLY A 149 -9.39 -16.55 -4.45
CA GLY A 149 -8.68 -17.59 -5.17
C GLY A 149 -8.88 -18.97 -4.55
N GLN A 150 -8.62 -20.02 -5.33
CA GLN A 150 -8.69 -21.42 -4.89
C GLN A 150 -7.71 -21.75 -3.76
N ARG A 151 -6.62 -20.99 -3.67
CA ARG A 151 -5.71 -20.96 -2.53
C ARG A 151 -5.74 -19.57 -1.94
N THR A 152 -5.74 -19.46 -0.62
CA THR A 152 -5.86 -18.16 0.04
C THR A 152 -4.66 -17.87 0.93
N ILE A 153 -4.40 -16.57 1.14
CA ILE A 153 -3.47 -16.08 2.16
C ILE A 153 -4.23 -15.27 3.21
N PRO A 154 -3.78 -15.28 4.48
CA PRO A 154 -4.35 -14.42 5.50
C PRO A 154 -4.02 -12.96 5.23
N LEU A 155 -5.01 -12.09 5.40
CA LEU A 155 -4.95 -10.66 5.16
C LEU A 155 -5.30 -9.89 6.43
N MET A 156 -4.54 -8.84 6.73
CA MET A 156 -4.90 -7.90 7.80
C MET A 156 -5.70 -6.76 7.19
N ARG A 157 -6.93 -6.53 7.66
CA ARG A 157 -7.80 -5.48 7.12
C ARG A 157 -7.82 -4.27 8.04
N GLN A 158 -8.08 -3.09 7.48
CA GLN A 158 -8.20 -1.89 8.31
C GLN A 158 -9.38 -1.98 9.28
N SER A 159 -10.45 -2.69 8.89
CA SER A 159 -11.65 -2.93 9.68
C SER A 159 -11.43 -3.60 11.02
N ASP A 160 -10.28 -4.23 11.25
CA ASP A 160 -9.90 -4.82 12.54
C ASP A 160 -9.76 -3.72 13.62
N GLN A 161 -9.55 -2.47 13.20
CA GLN A 161 -9.55 -1.31 14.07
C GLN A 161 -10.99 -0.81 14.24
N ALA A 162 -11.45 -0.74 15.49
CA ALA A 162 -12.82 -0.37 15.83
C ALA A 162 -13.29 0.95 15.18
N THR A 163 -12.41 1.95 15.09
CA THR A 163 -12.66 3.26 14.48
C THR A 163 -12.87 3.20 12.96
N PHE A 164 -12.35 2.16 12.29
CA PHE A 164 -12.33 2.04 10.83
C PHE A 164 -13.06 0.77 10.35
N ARG A 165 -14.03 0.27 11.12
CA ARG A 165 -14.77 -0.97 10.81
C ARG A 165 -15.37 -1.01 9.39
N SER A 166 -15.76 0.14 8.85
CA SER A 166 -16.33 0.24 7.51
C SER A 166 -15.31 0.07 6.38
N PHE A 167 -14.01 0.25 6.64
CA PHE A 167 -12.96 0.27 5.60
C PHE A 167 -12.34 -1.13 5.39
N ARG A 168 -13.16 -2.13 5.05
CA ARG A 168 -12.70 -3.52 4.85
C ARG A 168 -11.82 -3.69 3.60
N GLU A 169 -11.95 -2.79 2.64
CA GLU A 169 -11.23 -2.79 1.37
C GLU A 169 -9.74 -2.45 1.51
N ASN A 170 -9.35 -1.78 2.59
CA ASN A 170 -7.95 -1.49 2.90
C ASN A 170 -7.30 -2.69 3.57
N VAL A 171 -6.17 -3.13 3.00
CA VAL A 171 -5.57 -4.43 3.33
C VAL A 171 -4.05 -4.37 3.38
N ARG A 172 -3.43 -5.22 4.21
CA ARG A 172 -1.97 -5.38 4.28
C ARG A 172 -1.59 -6.81 4.61
N TRP A 173 -0.45 -7.25 4.11
CA TRP A 173 0.12 -8.56 4.39
C TRP A 173 1.62 -8.54 4.17
N ARG A 174 2.32 -9.58 4.63
CA ARG A 174 3.76 -9.73 4.40
C ARG A 174 4.03 -10.55 3.15
N ALA A 175 4.99 -10.09 2.35
CA ALA A 175 5.56 -10.79 1.21
C ALA A 175 7.08 -10.86 1.40
N GLY A 176 7.59 -11.93 2.02
CA GLY A 176 9.00 -12.03 2.38
C GLY A 176 9.45 -10.83 3.25
N PRO A 177 10.47 -10.06 2.85
CA PRO A 177 10.99 -8.93 3.63
C PRO A 177 10.21 -7.62 3.41
N VAL A 178 9.07 -7.63 2.72
CA VAL A 178 8.28 -6.41 2.43
C VAL A 178 6.87 -6.47 2.99
N MET A 179 6.32 -5.28 3.27
CA MET A 179 4.89 -5.10 3.54
C MET A 179 4.18 -4.75 2.24
N MET A 180 3.16 -5.52 1.88
CA MET A 180 2.22 -5.16 0.83
C MET A 180 1.05 -4.38 1.47
N VAL A 181 0.58 -3.33 0.81
CA VAL A 181 -0.48 -2.46 1.29
C VAL A 181 -1.42 -2.14 0.13
N GLY A 182 -2.67 -2.59 0.20
CA GLY A 182 -3.74 -2.19 -0.70
C GLY A 182 -4.57 -1.06 -0.08
N MET A 183 -4.88 -0.03 -0.87
CA MET A 183 -5.68 1.11 -0.42
C MET A 183 -6.72 1.49 -1.46
N ASN A 184 -7.95 1.76 -1.00
CA ASN A 184 -8.99 2.40 -1.80
C ASN A 184 -8.62 3.86 -2.02
N LEU A 185 -7.93 4.09 -3.12
CA LEU A 185 -7.55 5.41 -3.61
C LEU A 185 -7.96 5.45 -5.09
N PRO A 186 -9.26 5.65 -5.36
CA PRO A 186 -9.81 5.58 -6.72
C PRO A 186 -9.21 6.69 -7.60
N GLY A 187 -9.34 6.54 -8.92
CA GLY A 187 -9.19 7.62 -9.88
C GLY A 187 -10.27 8.70 -9.73
N ASP A 188 -10.54 9.41 -10.83
CA ASP A 188 -11.44 10.58 -10.86
C ASP A 188 -11.20 11.56 -9.70
N ASN A 189 -9.94 11.99 -9.56
CA ASN A 189 -9.50 12.89 -8.49
C ASN A 189 -9.77 12.34 -7.06
N ASN A 190 -9.55 11.04 -6.86
CA ASN A 190 -9.79 10.35 -5.58
C ASN A 190 -11.25 10.49 -5.12
N HIS A 191 -12.20 10.55 -6.07
CA HIS A 191 -13.62 10.80 -5.82
C HIS A 191 -13.87 12.06 -4.95
N TYR A 192 -13.03 13.09 -5.11
CA TYR A 192 -13.23 14.38 -4.44
C TYR A 192 -14.36 15.16 -5.10
N LEU A 193 -15.35 15.58 -4.31
CA LEU A 193 -16.48 16.41 -4.75
C LEU A 193 -16.34 17.84 -4.23
N ALA A 194 -16.43 18.82 -5.15
CA ALA A 194 -16.37 20.24 -4.83
C ALA A 194 -17.74 20.80 -4.36
N GLU A 195 -18.50 20.01 -3.62
CA GLU A 195 -19.85 20.35 -3.17
C GLU A 195 -19.91 20.31 -1.64
N GLY A 196 -20.22 21.46 -1.03
CA GLY A 196 -20.30 21.60 0.42
C GLY A 196 -21.26 20.58 1.04
N GLY A 197 -20.75 19.75 1.95
CA GLY A 197 -21.54 18.74 2.67
C GLY A 197 -21.71 17.39 1.98
N ARG A 198 -21.36 17.25 0.69
CA ARG A 198 -21.46 15.96 -0.05
C ARG A 198 -20.13 15.20 -0.15
N ASN A 199 -19.06 15.77 0.38
CA ASN A 199 -17.71 15.18 0.36
C ASN A 199 -17.41 14.30 1.60
N GLY A 200 -18.41 13.95 2.41
CA GLY A 200 -18.21 13.20 3.67
C GLY A 200 -17.48 11.88 3.47
N GLU A 201 -17.86 11.14 2.43
CA GLU A 201 -17.18 9.90 2.01
C GLU A 201 -15.67 10.11 1.82
N PHE A 202 -15.28 11.07 0.99
CA PHE A 202 -13.89 11.40 0.73
C PHE A 202 -13.14 11.79 2.01
N GLU A 203 -13.75 12.63 2.86
CA GLU A 203 -13.11 13.13 4.07
C GLU A 203 -12.84 12.00 5.07
N ASP A 204 -13.80 11.08 5.23
CA ASP A 204 -13.69 9.88 6.08
C ASP A 204 -12.68 8.88 5.51
N ARG A 205 -12.76 8.58 4.20
CA ARG A 205 -11.80 7.70 3.52
C ARG A 205 -10.40 8.27 3.57
N ARG A 206 -10.22 9.58 3.38
CA ARG A 206 -8.91 10.23 3.48
C ARG A 206 -8.32 10.06 4.87
N GLU A 207 -9.10 10.25 5.94
CA GLU A 207 -8.59 10.02 7.30
C GLU A 207 -8.26 8.54 7.53
N ALA A 208 -9.13 7.63 7.09
CA ALA A 208 -8.87 6.19 7.16
C ALA A 208 -7.57 5.82 6.42
N ASN A 209 -7.40 6.28 5.19
CA ASN A 209 -6.20 6.06 4.38
C ASN A 209 -4.95 6.70 5.00
N HIS A 210 -5.09 7.88 5.60
CA HIS A 210 -4.00 8.56 6.30
C HIS A 210 -3.47 7.71 7.46
N GLN A 211 -4.36 7.23 8.33
CA GLN A 211 -3.98 6.37 9.45
C GLN A 211 -3.44 5.02 8.98
N TRP A 212 -4.04 4.44 7.94
CA TRP A 212 -3.62 3.16 7.38
C TRP A 212 -2.19 3.21 6.84
N LEU A 213 -1.87 4.24 6.04
CA LEU A 213 -0.55 4.44 5.48
C LEU A 213 0.49 4.71 6.57
N ALA A 214 0.20 5.60 7.52
CA ALA A 214 1.08 5.89 8.65
C ALA A 214 1.40 4.61 9.45
N ARG A 215 0.37 3.79 9.73
CA ARG A 215 0.55 2.53 10.46
C ARG A 215 1.36 1.50 9.67
N ALA A 216 1.18 1.42 8.35
CA ALA A 216 1.96 0.50 7.52
C ALA A 216 3.46 0.83 7.55
N PHE A 217 3.82 2.11 7.42
CA PHE A 217 5.20 2.57 7.54
C PHE A 217 5.77 2.34 8.94
N PHE A 218 4.99 2.65 9.99
CA PHE A 218 5.40 2.38 11.37
C PHE A 218 5.69 0.89 11.59
N LEU A 219 4.80 -0.01 11.15
CA LEU A 219 5.01 -1.45 11.27
C LEU A 219 6.22 -1.92 10.47
N ALA A 220 6.40 -1.39 9.26
CA ALA A 220 7.55 -1.72 8.43
C ALA A 220 8.87 -1.30 9.08
N GLN A 221 8.91 -0.13 9.73
CA GLN A 221 10.07 0.32 10.50
C GLN A 221 10.32 -0.54 11.74
N GLN A 222 9.27 -0.79 12.54
CA GLN A 222 9.38 -1.62 13.75
C GLN A 222 9.87 -3.03 13.45
N GLN A 223 9.44 -3.61 12.32
CA GLN A 223 9.83 -4.95 11.89
C GLN A 223 11.11 -4.97 11.04
N ASN A 224 11.77 -3.83 10.84
CA ASN A 224 12.96 -3.70 9.99
C ASN A 224 12.79 -4.28 8.59
N LEU A 225 11.65 -4.00 7.94
CA LEU A 225 11.36 -4.49 6.59
C LEU A 225 12.25 -3.82 5.55
N ALA A 226 12.63 -4.59 4.53
CA ALA A 226 13.44 -4.11 3.40
C ALA A 226 12.67 -3.10 2.52
N GLY A 227 11.35 -3.23 2.47
CA GLY A 227 10.53 -2.37 1.65
C GLY A 227 9.04 -2.40 1.97
N LEU A 228 8.33 -1.52 1.29
CA LEU A 228 6.87 -1.38 1.33
C LEU A 228 6.36 -1.23 -0.12
N VAL A 229 5.35 -2.02 -0.47
CA VAL A 229 4.68 -1.94 -1.77
C VAL A 229 3.26 -1.44 -1.52
N LEU A 230 2.94 -0.27 -2.07
CA LEU A 230 1.62 0.34 -2.03
C LEU A 230 0.92 0.10 -3.37
N VAL A 231 -0.29 -0.44 -3.32
CA VAL A 231 -1.14 -0.75 -4.46
C VAL A 231 -2.41 0.07 -4.33
N VAL A 232 -2.67 0.88 -5.35
CA VAL A 232 -3.88 1.70 -5.52
C VAL A 232 -4.34 1.60 -6.96
N HIS A 233 -5.54 2.06 -7.28
CA HIS A 233 -5.95 2.17 -8.69
C HIS A 233 -5.58 3.52 -9.29
N GLY A 234 -6.02 4.63 -8.68
CA GLY A 234 -5.92 5.97 -9.27
C GLY A 234 -4.51 6.54 -9.41
N ASP A 235 -4.27 7.30 -10.49
CA ASP A 235 -3.03 8.06 -10.71
C ASP A 235 -2.98 9.29 -9.79
N PRO A 236 -2.04 9.39 -8.83
CA PRO A 236 -1.93 10.55 -7.94
C PRO A 236 -1.46 11.85 -8.61
N GLN A 237 -1.11 11.81 -9.90
CA GLN A 237 -0.71 12.97 -10.71
C GLN A 237 0.48 13.74 -10.12
N PHE A 238 1.62 13.07 -9.90
CA PHE A 238 2.82 13.72 -9.34
C PHE A 238 3.38 14.87 -10.21
N GLY A 239 3.03 14.94 -11.50
CA GLY A 239 3.48 15.99 -12.42
C GLY A 239 2.65 17.28 -12.43
N ASN A 240 1.65 17.43 -11.55
CA ASN A 240 0.69 18.56 -11.58
C ASN A 240 1.09 19.79 -10.74
N GLY A 241 2.37 19.88 -10.34
CA GLY A 241 2.92 20.97 -9.52
C GLY A 241 2.42 21.01 -8.07
N TRP A 242 1.94 19.88 -7.53
CA TRP A 242 1.42 19.76 -6.17
C TRP A 242 2.41 20.21 -5.08
N GLU A 243 3.73 20.13 -5.35
CA GLU A 243 4.78 20.51 -4.40
C GLU A 243 4.71 21.99 -4.03
N HIS A 244 4.27 22.85 -4.95
CA HIS A 244 4.16 24.28 -4.76
C HIS A 244 2.80 24.71 -4.18
N ARG A 245 1.86 23.76 -4.02
CA ARG A 245 0.54 24.09 -3.46
C ARG A 245 0.69 24.34 -1.96
N GLY A 246 0.46 25.59 -1.56
CA GLY A 246 0.45 26.02 -0.16
C GLY A 246 -0.80 25.60 0.60
N ARG A 247 -1.06 26.23 1.75
CA ARG A 247 -2.38 26.19 2.38
C ARG A 247 -3.32 27.08 1.56
N PRO A 248 -4.54 26.64 1.23
CA PRO A 248 -5.49 27.50 0.53
C PRO A 248 -5.71 28.79 1.32
N THR A 249 -5.53 29.92 0.65
CA THR A 249 -5.77 31.26 1.20
C THR A 249 -7.22 31.66 0.98
N LEU A 250 -7.70 32.67 1.72
CA LEU A 250 -9.04 33.23 1.45
C LEU A 250 -9.15 33.76 0.01
N LEU A 251 -8.06 34.30 -0.55
CA LEU A 251 -7.96 34.71 -1.95
C LEU A 251 -8.13 33.53 -2.92
N ASP A 252 -7.60 32.34 -2.61
CA ASP A 252 -7.83 31.15 -3.44
C ASP A 252 -9.31 30.77 -3.49
N ALA A 253 -10.08 30.99 -2.42
CA ALA A 253 -11.53 30.76 -2.43
C ALA A 253 -12.30 31.76 -3.31
N PHE A 254 -11.77 32.98 -3.50
CA PHE A 254 -12.37 34.00 -4.37
C PHE A 254 -11.87 33.93 -5.82
N VAL A 255 -10.67 33.38 -6.05
CA VAL A 255 -9.98 33.40 -7.36
C VAL A 255 -9.93 32.03 -8.04
N SER A 256 -10.02 30.91 -7.29
CA SER A 256 -9.83 29.58 -7.90
C SER A 256 -11.05 29.08 -8.67
N ARG A 257 -10.85 29.06 -9.99
CA ARG A 257 -11.32 27.99 -10.89
C ARG A 257 -10.39 26.74 -10.84
N HIS A 258 -9.41 26.69 -9.93
CA HIS A 258 -8.52 25.53 -9.77
C HIS A 258 -9.24 24.39 -9.03
N LYS A 259 -9.42 23.25 -9.71
CA LYS A 259 -9.90 22.02 -9.08
C LYS A 259 -8.94 21.63 -7.93
N ARG A 260 -9.49 21.41 -6.72
CA ARG A 260 -8.73 20.84 -5.61
C ARG A 260 -8.17 19.49 -6.02
N ASP A 261 -6.92 19.25 -5.65
CA ASP A 261 -6.26 17.95 -5.84
C ASP A 261 -6.65 17.04 -4.68
N GLY A 262 -7.46 16.03 -4.98
CA GLY A 262 -7.95 15.03 -4.02
C GLY A 262 -6.87 14.06 -3.54
N PHE A 263 -5.68 14.07 -4.17
CA PHE A 263 -4.53 13.28 -3.77
C PHE A 263 -3.49 14.09 -2.99
N LEU A 264 -3.72 15.39 -2.75
CA LEU A 264 -2.71 16.29 -2.18
C LEU A 264 -2.20 15.82 -0.82
N GLU A 265 -3.12 15.49 0.09
CA GLU A 265 -2.79 15.01 1.44
C GLU A 265 -2.06 13.67 1.39
N PHE A 266 -2.49 12.75 0.52
CA PHE A 266 -1.82 11.49 0.29
C PHE A 266 -0.38 11.68 -0.22
N LYS A 267 -0.16 12.53 -1.23
CA LYS A 267 1.18 12.81 -1.79
C LYS A 267 2.11 13.43 -0.75
N ARG A 268 1.62 14.38 0.05
CA ARG A 268 2.39 15.00 1.14
C ARG A 268 2.80 13.96 2.18
N GLN A 269 1.86 13.14 2.63
CA GLN A 269 2.13 12.10 3.61
C GLN A 269 3.11 11.04 3.05
N LEU A 270 2.90 10.58 1.83
CA LEU A 270 3.77 9.60 1.18
C LEU A 270 5.21 10.12 1.08
N ARG A 271 5.40 11.40 0.71
CA ARG A 271 6.71 12.07 0.71
C ARG A 271 7.37 12.03 2.10
N GLU A 272 6.64 12.43 3.13
CA GLU A 272 7.18 12.51 4.50
C GLU A 272 7.54 11.13 5.07
N LEU A 273 6.67 10.14 4.88
CA LEU A 273 6.91 8.78 5.34
C LEU A 273 8.07 8.13 4.57
N THR A 274 8.11 8.30 3.25
CA THR A 274 9.18 7.74 2.41
C THR A 274 10.54 8.36 2.74
N ALA A 275 10.61 9.67 2.99
CA ALA A 275 11.86 10.33 3.36
C ALA A 275 12.45 9.82 4.70
N ARG A 276 11.62 9.29 5.60
CA ARG A 276 12.03 8.74 6.90
C ARG A 276 12.22 7.23 6.89
N PHE A 277 11.77 6.56 5.84
CA PHE A 277 11.86 5.11 5.73
C PHE A 277 13.19 4.69 5.13
N ARG A 278 13.91 3.80 5.82
CA ARG A 278 15.23 3.32 5.37
C ARG A 278 15.14 2.30 4.22
N GLY A 279 13.99 1.63 4.07
CA GLY A 279 13.73 0.67 3.01
C GLY A 279 13.27 1.31 1.70
N GLN A 280 13.04 0.47 0.70
CA GLN A 280 12.53 0.87 -0.61
C GLN A 280 11.00 0.92 -0.59
N VAL A 281 10.41 1.93 -1.25
CA VAL A 281 8.97 2.12 -1.38
C VAL A 281 8.61 2.02 -2.85
N LEU A 282 7.66 1.14 -3.16
CA LEU A 282 7.11 0.98 -4.50
C LEU A 282 5.64 1.40 -4.48
N LEU A 283 5.24 2.32 -5.34
CA LEU A 283 3.84 2.63 -5.62
C LEU A 283 3.43 1.97 -6.94
N ILE A 284 2.36 1.19 -6.92
CA ILE A 284 1.77 0.55 -8.10
C ILE A 284 0.38 1.14 -8.30
N HIS A 285 0.08 1.59 -9.52
CA HIS A 285 -1.24 2.08 -9.89
C HIS A 285 -1.59 1.80 -11.35
N ALA A 286 -2.88 1.96 -11.68
CA ALA A 286 -3.39 1.89 -13.05
C ALA A 286 -3.27 3.26 -13.74
N SER A 287 -3.09 3.27 -15.06
CA SER A 287 -3.19 4.50 -15.85
C SER A 287 -3.45 4.17 -17.31
N LEU A 288 -4.30 4.98 -17.93
CA LEU A 288 -4.56 4.94 -19.37
C LEU A 288 -3.32 5.24 -20.24
N LYS A 289 -2.20 5.67 -19.64
CA LYS A 289 -0.94 5.94 -20.33
C LYS A 289 -0.09 4.68 -20.59
N GLY A 290 -0.56 3.52 -20.16
CA GLY A 290 0.16 2.26 -20.29
C GLY A 290 1.31 2.11 -19.30
N PHE A 291 2.13 1.07 -19.52
CA PHE A 291 3.18 0.68 -18.59
C PHE A 291 4.28 1.74 -18.46
N GLY A 292 4.74 1.99 -17.23
CA GLY A 292 5.83 2.93 -16.97
C GLY A 292 6.50 2.70 -15.62
N ILE A 293 7.77 3.06 -15.52
CA ILE A 293 8.57 3.04 -14.29
C ILE A 293 9.26 4.39 -14.14
N ASP A 294 9.03 5.10 -13.03
CA ASP A 294 9.71 6.37 -12.74
C ASP A 294 9.94 6.62 -11.24
N THR A 295 10.59 7.74 -10.92
CA THR A 295 10.84 8.19 -9.53
C THR A 295 10.37 9.64 -9.37
N PRO A 296 9.05 9.87 -9.26
CA PRO A 296 8.48 11.21 -9.34
C PRO A 296 8.54 11.96 -8.01
N LEU A 297 8.78 11.26 -6.89
CA LEU A 297 8.70 11.84 -5.56
C LEU A 297 9.99 12.60 -5.18
N ARG A 298 9.83 13.85 -4.78
CA ARG A 298 10.91 14.74 -4.32
C ARG A 298 10.73 15.09 -2.86
N ASP A 299 11.83 15.29 -2.14
CA ASP A 299 11.83 15.80 -0.77
C ASP A 299 11.49 17.30 -0.72
N ALA A 300 11.43 17.87 0.49
CA ALA A 300 11.12 19.28 0.70
C ALA A 300 12.15 20.25 0.07
N ASN A 301 13.35 19.77 -0.23
CA ASN A 301 14.43 20.55 -0.88
C ASN A 301 14.45 20.32 -2.41
N GLY A 302 13.47 19.59 -2.97
CA GLY A 302 13.38 19.29 -4.39
C GLY A 302 14.27 18.12 -4.85
N LYS A 303 14.98 17.44 -3.95
CA LYS A 303 15.83 16.29 -4.27
C LYS A 303 14.98 15.04 -4.44
N THR A 304 15.24 14.29 -5.51
CA THR A 304 14.56 13.02 -5.77
C THR A 304 14.79 12.01 -4.63
N LEU A 305 13.71 11.43 -4.12
CA LEU A 305 13.75 10.34 -3.13
C LEU A 305 14.09 9.03 -3.84
N ARG A 306 15.39 8.67 -3.83
CA ARG A 306 15.90 7.49 -4.54
C ARG A 306 15.38 6.14 -4.03
N ASN A 307 14.85 6.11 -2.82
CA ASN A 307 14.20 4.93 -2.25
C ASN A 307 12.74 4.79 -2.68
N PHE A 308 12.22 5.68 -3.53
CA PHE A 308 10.87 5.59 -4.10
C PHE A 308 10.94 5.14 -5.56
N LYS A 309 10.02 4.28 -5.99
CA LYS A 309 9.71 4.03 -7.40
C LYS A 309 8.20 4.00 -7.57
N ARG A 310 7.72 4.44 -8.72
CA ARG A 310 6.33 4.29 -9.14
C ARG A 310 6.27 3.42 -10.39
N ILE A 311 5.28 2.54 -10.41
CA ILE A 311 4.94 1.64 -11.50
C ILE A 311 3.53 1.97 -11.94
N THR A 312 3.38 2.23 -13.23
CA THR A 312 2.11 2.24 -13.92
C THR A 312 1.91 0.89 -14.57
N LEU A 313 0.78 0.23 -14.31
CA LEU A 313 0.46 -1.08 -14.87
C LEU A 313 0.04 -0.98 -16.34
N PRO A 314 0.25 -2.04 -17.15
CA PRO A 314 -0.31 -2.10 -18.49
C PRO A 314 -1.84 -2.13 -18.43
N THR A 315 -2.49 -1.33 -19.27
CA THR A 315 -3.97 -1.22 -19.37
C THR A 315 -4.37 -1.37 -20.83
N GLY A 316 -5.51 -2.02 -21.11
CA GLY A 316 -6.14 -2.04 -22.45
C GLY A 316 -5.82 -3.25 -23.35
N ALA A 317 -4.76 -4.02 -23.12
CA ALA A 317 -4.47 -5.24 -23.87
C ALA A 317 -4.78 -6.49 -23.03
N SER A 318 -5.91 -7.14 -23.30
CA SER A 318 -6.33 -8.35 -22.57
C SER A 318 -5.23 -9.42 -22.61
N GLY A 319 -4.73 -9.84 -21.44
CA GLY A 319 -3.66 -10.83 -21.36
C GLY A 319 -2.28 -10.25 -21.02
N GLN A 320 -2.09 -8.93 -21.07
CA GLN A 320 -0.88 -8.29 -20.53
C GLN A 320 -0.95 -8.15 -19.02
N TRP A 321 0.15 -8.47 -18.35
CA TRP A 321 0.30 -8.33 -16.90
C TRP A 321 1.75 -7.95 -16.56
N ALA A 322 2.00 -7.49 -15.34
CA ALA A 322 3.35 -7.20 -14.89
C ALA A 322 3.79 -8.19 -13.80
N GLU A 323 4.99 -8.76 -13.95
CA GLU A 323 5.62 -9.53 -12.90
C GLU A 323 6.43 -8.61 -11.99
N LEU A 324 6.07 -8.55 -10.71
CA LEU A 324 6.91 -7.98 -9.66
C LEU A 324 7.72 -9.08 -8.99
N ARG A 325 9.04 -8.95 -9.05
CA ARG A 325 10.00 -9.79 -8.34
C ARG A 325 10.59 -9.04 -7.15
N ILE A 326 10.39 -9.58 -5.96
CA ILE A 326 10.95 -9.08 -4.70
C ILE A 326 12.16 -9.96 -4.37
N THR A 327 13.37 -9.39 -4.43
CA THR A 327 14.62 -10.13 -4.22
C THR A 327 15.28 -9.67 -2.91
N PRO A 328 15.18 -10.45 -1.81
CA PRO A 328 15.82 -10.12 -0.54
C PRO A 328 17.34 -9.93 -0.69
N ALA A 329 17.94 -9.10 0.16
CA ALA A 329 19.37 -8.76 0.14
C ALA A 329 19.94 -8.15 -1.17
N SER A 330 19.10 -7.90 -2.19
CA SER A 330 19.48 -7.19 -3.42
C SER A 330 19.51 -5.67 -3.19
N PRO A 331 20.48 -4.94 -3.76
CA PRO A 331 20.44 -3.47 -3.83
C PRO A 331 19.20 -2.96 -4.56
N GLU A 332 18.70 -3.70 -5.54
CA GLU A 332 17.42 -3.48 -6.20
C GLU A 332 16.41 -4.50 -5.67
N LEU A 333 15.65 -4.10 -4.65
CA LEU A 333 14.70 -4.98 -3.97
C LEU A 333 13.55 -5.37 -4.91
N PHE A 334 13.11 -4.43 -5.75
CA PHE A 334 11.98 -4.57 -6.67
C PHE A 334 12.45 -4.53 -8.12
N SER A 335 12.13 -5.57 -8.86
CA SER A 335 12.23 -5.61 -10.33
C SER A 335 10.85 -5.87 -10.91
N VAL A 336 10.49 -5.13 -11.95
CA VAL A 336 9.18 -5.25 -12.61
C VAL A 336 9.37 -5.41 -14.11
N SER A 337 8.65 -6.35 -14.71
CA SER A 337 8.66 -6.58 -16.15
C SER A 337 7.26 -6.91 -16.66
N VAL A 338 6.88 -6.36 -17.82
CA VAL A 338 5.62 -6.73 -18.50
C VAL A 338 5.77 -8.11 -19.12
N LYS A 339 4.67 -8.85 -19.13
CA LYS A 339 4.53 -10.21 -19.63
C LYS A 339 3.22 -10.29 -20.41
N ASP A 340 3.19 -11.15 -21.41
CA ASP A 340 1.98 -11.51 -22.15
C ASP A 340 1.49 -12.89 -21.70
N ALA A 341 0.18 -13.12 -21.82
CA ALA A 341 -0.40 -14.45 -21.61
C ALA A 341 0.12 -15.43 -22.67
N PRO A 342 0.43 -16.69 -22.32
CA PRO A 342 0.75 -17.73 -23.30
C PRO A 342 -0.39 -17.87 -24.31
N GLY A 343 -0.10 -17.69 -25.61
CA GLY A 343 -1.09 -17.81 -26.69
C GLY A 343 -1.71 -16.50 -27.18
N GLY A 344 -1.28 -15.34 -26.65
CA GLY A 344 -1.57 -14.04 -27.25
C GLY A 344 -0.66 -13.78 -28.46
N THR A 345 -0.96 -14.39 -29.60
CA THR A 345 -0.47 -13.84 -30.87
C THR A 345 -1.10 -12.47 -31.03
N GLY A 346 -0.29 -11.45 -31.27
CA GLY A 346 -0.76 -10.16 -31.75
C GLY A 346 -1.44 -10.36 -33.11
N GLU A 347 -2.74 -10.64 -33.07
CA GLU A 347 -3.65 -10.48 -34.18
C GLU A 347 -4.51 -9.26 -33.87
N ASP A 348 -3.90 -8.08 -33.96
CA ASP A 348 -4.58 -6.89 -34.44
C ASP A 348 -3.92 -6.57 -35.79
N GLY A 349 -4.41 -7.24 -36.82
CA GLY A 349 -4.10 -6.97 -38.22
C GLY A 349 -5.13 -6.02 -38.83
N ASP A 350 -4.59 -5.10 -39.64
CA ASP A 350 -5.20 -4.05 -40.49
C ASP A 350 -5.70 -2.75 -39.83
#